data_AF-A0A352J552-F1
#
_entry.id   AF-A0A352J552-F1
#
_cell.length_a   1.000
_cell.length_b   1.000
_cell.length_c   1.000
_cell.angle_alpha   90.00
_cell.angle_beta   90.00
_cell.angle_gamma   90.00
#
_symmetry.space_group_name_H-M   'P 1'
#
loop_
_entity.id
_entity.type
_entity.pdbx_description
1 polymer ?
#
loop_
_entity_poly.entity_id
_entity_poly.type
_entity_poly.pdbx_seq_one_letter_code
_entity_poly.pdbx_strand_id
1 'polypeptide(L)'
;LQSLTAIGWYSLGFIGLTALLYFIRKLVTAKRSQASDVTWGCGYTGSAEKTQYTASSFVRTYRKLAEPVLMIKRKKNEAAGLYPDRISQATHPYDKIEYWLIDKPLLFIRSFLKRFTFLQNGHIQAYILYGFVFVGLTILLPVIVEKIIELVNFLNQL
;
A
#
# COMPACT_ATOMS: atom_id res chain seq x y z
N LEU A 1 41.11 22.93 -35.34
CA LEU A 1 40.86 22.44 -36.72
C LEU A 1 41.08 20.93 -36.85
N GLN A 2 42.24 20.39 -36.45
CA GLN A 2 42.54 18.94 -36.53
C GLN A 2 41.57 18.04 -35.73
N SER A 3 41.09 18.47 -34.57
CA SER A 3 40.12 17.68 -33.78
C SER A 3 38.74 17.60 -34.44
N LEU A 4 38.31 18.65 -35.14
CA LEU A 4 37.03 18.70 -35.86
C LEU A 4 37.07 17.80 -37.11
N THR A 5 38.20 17.79 -37.83
CA THR A 5 38.38 16.90 -38.97
C THR A 5 38.45 15.43 -38.56
N ALA A 6 39.10 15.12 -37.42
CA ALA A 6 39.13 13.77 -36.87
C ALA A 6 37.73 13.24 -36.51
N ILE A 7 36.90 14.05 -35.82
CA ILE A 7 35.50 13.70 -35.51
C ILE A 7 34.69 13.46 -36.79
N GLY A 8 34.91 14.27 -37.82
CA GLY A 8 34.29 14.10 -39.14
C GLY A 8 34.63 12.75 -39.77
N TRP A 9 35.90 12.36 -39.78
CA TRP A 9 36.34 11.06 -40.30
C TRP A 9 35.79 9.87 -39.51
N TYR A 10 35.76 9.95 -38.17
CA TYR A 10 35.16 8.89 -37.34
C TYR A 10 33.65 8.77 -37.56
N SER A 11 32.95 9.90 -37.69
CA SER A 11 31.51 9.92 -37.98
C SER A 11 31.20 9.35 -39.35
N LEU A 12 31.98 9.72 -40.38
CA LEU A 12 31.88 9.14 -41.72
C LEU A 12 32.14 7.63 -41.72
N GLY A 13 33.16 7.18 -40.98
CA GLY A 13 33.44 5.76 -40.80
C GLY A 13 32.27 5.01 -40.15
N PHE A 14 31.67 5.58 -39.10
CA PHE A 14 30.51 5.00 -38.44
C PHE A 14 29.26 4.95 -39.33
N ILE A 15 29.01 6.01 -40.10
CA ILE A 15 27.92 6.05 -41.09
C ILE A 15 28.16 5.00 -42.18
N GLY A 16 29.40 4.89 -42.70
CA GLY A 16 29.77 3.88 -43.68
C GLY A 16 29.58 2.45 -43.16
N LEU A 17 30.03 2.18 -41.92
CA LEU A 17 29.86 0.89 -41.28
C LEU A 17 28.39 0.53 -41.06
N THR A 18 27.58 1.46 -40.54
CA THR A 18 26.15 1.23 -40.33
C THR A 18 25.40 1.01 -41.64
N ALA A 19 25.72 1.76 -42.69
CA ALA A 19 25.18 1.56 -44.04
C ALA A 19 25.57 0.19 -44.62
N LEU A 20 26.84 -0.21 -44.48
CA LEU A 20 27.33 -1.52 -44.90
C LEU A 20 26.59 -2.66 -44.18
N LEU A 21 26.47 -2.59 -42.84
CA LEU A 21 25.75 -3.58 -42.04
C LEU A 21 24.26 -3.66 -42.43
N TYR A 22 23.63 -2.51 -42.68
CA TYR A 22 22.25 -2.47 -43.16
C TYR A 22 22.10 -3.14 -44.53
N PHE A 23 23.01 -2.87 -45.47
CA PHE A 23 22.97 -3.44 -46.81
C PHE A 23 23.20 -4.95 -46.79
N ILE A 24 24.17 -5.43 -46.00
CA ILE A 24 24.40 -6.86 -45.77
C ILE A 24 23.15 -7.51 -45.18
N ARG A 25 22.56 -6.94 -44.13
CA ARG A 25 21.31 -7.44 -43.53
C ARG A 25 20.20 -7.52 -44.57
N LYS A 26 20.04 -6.50 -45.40
CA LYS A 26 19.02 -6.44 -46.45
C LYS A 26 19.23 -7.56 -47.48
N LEU A 27 20.45 -7.73 -47.98
CA LEU A 27 20.77 -8.79 -48.95
C LEU A 27 20.56 -10.19 -48.38
N VAL A 28 20.99 -10.43 -47.14
CA VAL A 28 20.85 -11.72 -46.46
C VAL A 28 19.38 -12.03 -46.13
N THR A 29 18.61 -11.02 -45.72
CA THR A 29 17.21 -11.21 -45.31
C THR A 29 16.25 -11.22 -46.50
N ALA A 30 16.60 -10.60 -47.64
CA ALA A 30 15.75 -10.53 -48.84
C ALA A 30 15.39 -11.91 -49.42
N LYS A 31 16.24 -12.93 -49.21
CA LYS A 31 16.00 -14.30 -49.69
C LYS A 31 15.37 -15.22 -48.63
N ARG A 32 15.13 -14.72 -47.41
CA ARG A 32 14.49 -15.49 -46.34
C ARG A 32 12.98 -15.27 -46.37
N SER A 33 12.20 -16.33 -46.52
CA SER A 33 10.78 -16.29 -46.18
C SER A 33 10.66 -16.03 -44.68
N GLN A 34 10.00 -14.94 -44.28
CA GLN A 34 9.61 -14.76 -42.90
C GLN A 34 8.45 -15.73 -42.61
N ALA A 35 8.77 -16.92 -42.12
CA ALA A 35 7.78 -17.75 -41.46
C ALA A 35 7.45 -17.07 -40.12
N SER A 36 6.25 -16.49 -40.03
CA SER A 36 5.71 -16.08 -38.74
C SER A 36 5.15 -17.33 -38.09
N ASP A 37 5.94 -17.91 -37.20
CA ASP A 37 5.47 -19.01 -36.38
C ASP A 37 4.87 -18.45 -35.09
N VAL A 38 4.01 -19.23 -34.44
CA VAL A 38 3.46 -18.81 -33.14
C VAL A 38 4.58 -18.74 -32.11
N THR A 39 4.66 -17.64 -31.37
CA THR A 39 5.63 -17.48 -30.29
C THR A 39 5.41 -18.63 -29.28
N TRP A 40 6.46 -19.42 -29.02
CA TRP A 40 6.46 -20.63 -28.17
C TRP A 40 5.84 -21.90 -28.76
N GLY A 41 5.57 -21.97 -30.07
CA GLY A 41 4.91 -23.12 -30.71
C GLY A 41 5.53 -24.50 -30.44
N CYS A 42 6.84 -24.58 -30.21
CA CYS A 42 7.52 -25.85 -29.88
C CYS A 42 7.31 -26.34 -28.43
N GLY A 43 6.73 -25.53 -27.54
CA GLY A 43 6.63 -25.85 -26.10
C GLY A 43 5.35 -25.41 -25.40
N TYR A 44 4.52 -24.58 -26.03
CA TYR A 44 3.26 -24.11 -25.48
C TYR A 44 2.27 -23.78 -26.60
N THR A 45 1.19 -24.56 -26.67
CA THR A 45 0.15 -24.44 -27.71
C THR A 45 -1.05 -23.60 -27.25
N GLY A 46 -1.05 -23.10 -26.01
CA GLY A 46 -2.13 -22.29 -25.45
C GLY A 46 -2.04 -20.81 -25.84
N SER A 47 -3.06 -20.02 -25.47
CA SER A 47 -3.05 -18.57 -25.68
C SER A 47 -1.92 -17.90 -24.89
N ALA A 48 -1.11 -17.08 -25.60
CA ALA A 48 -0.01 -16.33 -25.02
C ALA A 48 -0.46 -15.06 -24.27
N GLU A 49 -1.72 -14.63 -24.40
CA GLU A 49 -2.22 -13.37 -23.81
C GLU A 49 -2.01 -13.28 -22.29
N LYS A 50 -2.05 -14.43 -21.60
CA LYS A 50 -1.89 -14.52 -20.14
C LYS A 50 -0.47 -14.91 -19.69
N THR A 51 0.47 -15.07 -20.63
CA THR A 51 1.86 -15.39 -20.31
C THR A 51 2.70 -14.17 -19.94
N GLN A 52 2.19 -12.96 -20.21
CA GLN A 52 2.91 -11.72 -19.92
C GLN A 52 3.00 -11.47 -18.41
N TYR A 53 4.20 -11.12 -17.96
CA TYR A 53 4.43 -10.69 -16.59
C TYR A 53 3.65 -9.41 -16.27
N THR A 54 3.01 -9.40 -15.11
CA THR A 54 2.37 -8.21 -14.55
C THR A 54 3.41 -7.21 -14.04
N ALA A 55 3.00 -5.95 -13.88
CA ALA A 55 3.82 -4.93 -13.21
C ALA A 55 4.32 -5.39 -11.83
N SER A 56 3.48 -6.11 -11.07
CA SER A 56 3.84 -6.68 -9.76
C SER A 56 4.94 -7.75 -9.83
N SER A 57 5.02 -8.50 -10.94
CA SER A 57 6.10 -9.47 -11.19
C SER A 57 7.40 -8.77 -11.56
N PHE A 58 7.33 -7.70 -12.34
CA PHE A 58 8.50 -6.92 -12.76
C PHE A 58 9.23 -6.27 -11.58
N VAL A 59 8.48 -5.66 -10.66
CA VAL A 59 9.06 -5.01 -9.46
C VAL A 59 9.35 -5.99 -8.31
N ARG A 60 9.15 -7.30 -8.50
CA ARG A 60 9.18 -8.30 -7.42
C ARG A 60 10.50 -8.34 -6.67
N THR A 61 11.62 -8.21 -7.38
CA THR A 61 12.98 -8.25 -6.79
C THR A 61 13.20 -7.06 -5.88
N TYR A 62 12.96 -5.85 -6.38
CA TYR A 62 13.04 -4.61 -5.59
C TYR A 62 12.08 -4.63 -4.40
N ARG A 63 10.85 -5.10 -4.61
CA ARG A 63 9.85 -5.26 -3.56
C ARG A 63 10.30 -6.22 -2.45
N LYS A 64 10.97 -7.33 -2.80
CA LYS A 64 11.53 -8.28 -1.80
C LYS A 64 12.66 -7.64 -0.99
N LEU A 65 13.51 -6.85 -1.64
CA LEU A 65 14.60 -6.15 -0.96
C LEU A 65 14.05 -5.11 0.04
N ALA A 66 13.03 -4.36 -0.37
CA ALA A 66 12.35 -3.37 0.48
C ALA A 66 11.25 -3.97 1.39
N GLU A 67 11.12 -5.30 1.46
CA GLU A 67 10.06 -5.98 2.22
C GLU A 67 10.02 -5.61 3.71
N PRO A 68 11.15 -5.37 4.42
CA PRO A 68 11.09 -4.91 5.81
C PRO A 68 10.45 -3.53 5.97
N VAL A 69 10.54 -2.67 4.95
CA VAL A 69 10.02 -1.29 4.98
C VAL A 69 8.58 -1.24 4.48
N LEU A 70 8.22 -2.08 3.52
CA LEU A 70 6.87 -2.12 2.92
C LEU A 70 5.94 -3.06 3.71
N MET A 71 4.64 -2.79 3.72
CA MET A 71 3.64 -3.68 4.33
C MET A 71 2.81 -4.36 3.26
N ILE A 72 3.40 -5.36 2.59
CA ILE A 72 2.75 -6.01 1.44
C ILE A 72 2.25 -7.40 1.83
N LYS A 73 0.93 -7.56 1.87
CA LYS A 73 0.30 -8.84 2.12
C LYS A 73 0.21 -9.63 0.81
N ARG A 74 0.67 -10.87 0.84
CA ARG A 74 0.60 -11.80 -0.30
C ARG A 74 -0.25 -13.00 0.09
N LYS A 75 -1.22 -13.33 -0.75
CA LYS A 75 -1.96 -14.59 -0.69
C LYS A 75 -1.60 -15.38 -1.95
N LYS A 76 -1.01 -16.55 -1.77
CA LYS A 76 -0.60 -17.42 -2.88
C LYS A 76 -1.04 -18.84 -2.55
N ASN A 77 -1.70 -19.48 -3.50
CA ASN A 77 -1.90 -20.92 -3.44
C ASN A 77 -0.67 -21.61 -4.02
N GLU A 78 -0.09 -22.54 -3.27
CA GLU A 78 1.05 -23.31 -3.74
C GLU A 78 0.61 -24.29 -4.84
N ALA A 79 1.47 -24.45 -5.84
CA ALA A 79 1.26 -25.45 -6.87
C ALA A 79 1.60 -26.82 -6.29
N ALA A 80 0.65 -27.75 -6.31
CA ALA A 80 0.85 -29.13 -5.89
C ALA A 80 0.73 -30.07 -7.09
N GLY A 81 1.67 -31.01 -7.22
CA GLY A 81 1.73 -31.98 -8.31
C GLY A 81 2.34 -31.42 -9.60
N LEU A 82 2.39 -32.27 -10.64
CA LEU A 82 2.98 -31.94 -11.94
C LEU A 82 2.08 -31.05 -12.80
N TYR A 83 0.76 -31.19 -12.66
CA TYR A 83 -0.25 -30.45 -13.42
C TYR A 83 -1.29 -29.83 -12.46
N PRO A 84 -0.93 -28.76 -11.76
CA PRO A 84 -1.83 -28.10 -10.81
C PRO A 84 -3.01 -27.43 -11.56
N ASP A 85 -4.24 -27.75 -11.16
CA ASP A 85 -5.44 -27.26 -11.85
C ASP A 85 -5.62 -25.74 -11.78
N ARG A 86 -5.53 -25.16 -10.58
CA ARG A 86 -5.73 -23.73 -10.35
C ARG A 86 -4.71 -23.17 -9.39
N ILE A 87 -3.90 -22.25 -9.89
CA ILE A 87 -2.98 -21.43 -9.09
C ILE A 87 -3.50 -20.00 -9.09
N SER A 88 -3.52 -19.38 -7.93
CA SER A 88 -3.84 -17.97 -7.80
C SER A 88 -2.83 -17.27 -6.90
N GLN A 89 -2.56 -16.01 -7.22
CA GLN A 89 -1.73 -15.15 -6.40
C GLN A 89 -2.36 -13.76 -6.38
N ALA A 90 -2.63 -13.27 -5.17
CA ALA A 90 -3.08 -11.91 -4.91
C ALA A 90 -2.02 -11.18 -4.07
N THR A 91 -1.75 -9.92 -4.43
CA THR A 91 -0.84 -9.05 -3.69
C THR A 91 -1.60 -7.79 -3.32
N HIS A 92 -1.69 -7.52 -2.02
CA HIS A 92 -2.33 -6.33 -1.48
C HIS A 92 -1.24 -5.45 -0.85
N PRO A 93 -0.81 -4.39 -1.54
CA PRO A 93 0.07 -3.39 -0.93
C PRO A 93 -0.74 -2.63 0.13
N TYR A 94 -0.17 -2.51 1.32
CA TYR A 94 -0.68 -1.66 2.37
C TYR A 94 0.38 -0.64 2.76
N ASP A 95 -0.05 0.58 3.05
CA ASP A 95 0.85 1.62 3.52
C ASP A 95 0.99 1.52 5.06
N LYS A 96 2.23 1.51 5.54
CA LYS A 96 2.53 1.52 6.97
C LYS A 96 2.13 2.84 7.61
N ILE A 97 2.27 3.94 6.86
CA ILE A 97 1.90 5.28 7.31
C ILE A 97 0.39 5.34 7.52
N GLU A 98 -0.39 4.87 6.54
CA GLU A 98 -1.85 4.74 6.67
C GLU A 98 -2.24 3.87 7.87
N TYR A 99 -1.61 2.70 8.04
CA TYR A 99 -1.89 1.83 9.17
C TYR A 99 -1.69 2.53 10.52
N TRP A 100 -0.59 3.25 10.67
CA TRP A 100 -0.19 3.80 11.97
C TRP A 100 -0.82 5.17 12.26
N LEU A 101 -1.04 6.00 11.23
CA LEU A 101 -1.64 7.33 11.39
C LEU A 101 -3.17 7.34 11.27
N ILE A 102 -3.75 6.39 10.52
CA ILE A 102 -5.20 6.36 10.27
C ILE A 102 -5.84 5.20 11.02
N ASP A 103 -5.51 3.95 10.67
CA ASP A 103 -6.24 2.80 11.22
C ASP A 103 -6.07 2.65 12.73
N LYS A 104 -4.84 2.73 13.22
CA LYS A 104 -4.53 2.52 14.63
C LYS A 104 -5.21 3.55 15.54
N PRO A 105 -5.09 4.87 15.29
CA PRO A 105 -5.80 5.88 16.06
C PRO A 105 -7.31 5.73 15.94
N LEU A 106 -7.83 5.43 14.74
CA LEU A 106 -9.26 5.23 14.54
C LEU A 106 -9.79 4.05 15.37
N LEU A 107 -9.08 2.92 15.40
CA LEU A 107 -9.44 1.77 16.22
C LEU A 107 -9.39 2.10 17.72
N PHE A 108 -8.38 2.85 18.15
CA PHE A 108 -8.27 3.29 19.54
C PHE A 108 -9.43 4.22 19.92
N ILE A 109 -9.71 5.24 19.11
CA ILE A 109 -10.83 6.17 19.32
C ILE A 109 -12.15 5.42 19.33
N ARG A 110 -12.38 4.50 18.38
CA ARG A 110 -13.58 3.67 18.35
C ARG A 110 -13.71 2.82 19.62
N SER A 111 -12.63 2.20 20.08
CA SER A 111 -12.64 1.41 21.31
C SER A 111 -12.90 2.27 22.54
N PHE A 112 -12.33 3.47 22.59
CA PHE A 112 -12.55 4.44 23.66
C PHE A 112 -14.00 4.92 23.68
N LEU A 113 -14.52 5.39 22.53
CA LEU A 113 -15.90 5.84 22.39
C LEU A 113 -16.91 4.71 22.63
N LYS A 114 -16.57 3.47 22.27
CA LYS A 114 -17.39 2.29 22.60
C LYS A 114 -17.60 2.13 24.10
N ARG A 115 -16.71 2.64 24.96
CA ARG A 115 -16.94 2.63 26.42
C ARG A 115 -18.07 3.58 26.84
N PHE A 116 -18.31 4.65 26.08
CA PHE A 116 -19.33 5.66 26.33
C PHE A 116 -20.66 5.36 25.65
N THR A 117 -20.82 4.19 25.02
CA THR A 117 -22.11 3.80 24.43
C THR A 117 -23.24 3.76 25.47
N PHE A 118 -22.91 3.65 26.76
CA PHE A 118 -23.89 3.75 27.83
C PHE A 118 -24.64 5.11 27.86
N LEU A 119 -24.05 6.19 27.33
CA LEU A 119 -24.72 7.49 27.22
C LEU A 119 -25.75 7.51 26.09
N GLN A 120 -25.66 6.57 25.14
CA GLN A 120 -26.53 6.46 23.97
C GLN A 120 -27.45 5.23 24.06
N ASN A 121 -27.94 4.91 25.26
CA ASN A 121 -28.75 3.71 25.53
C ASN A 121 -30.18 3.76 24.98
N GLY A 122 -30.68 4.92 24.53
CA GLY A 122 -32.05 5.07 24.02
C GLY A 122 -33.16 5.05 25.07
N HIS A 123 -32.83 4.81 26.35
CA HIS A 123 -33.79 4.83 27.46
C HIS A 123 -34.03 6.26 27.97
N ILE A 124 -35.20 6.84 27.66
CA ILE A 124 -35.59 8.20 28.06
C ILE A 124 -35.42 8.45 29.57
N GLN A 125 -35.76 7.47 30.40
CA GLN A 125 -35.63 7.55 31.86
C GLN A 125 -34.18 7.82 32.32
N ALA A 126 -33.19 7.23 31.65
CA ALA A 126 -31.78 7.44 31.97
C ALA A 126 -31.35 8.90 31.65
N TYR A 127 -31.83 9.46 30.54
CA TYR A 127 -31.55 10.86 30.19
C TYR A 127 -32.16 11.84 31.18
N ILE A 128 -33.39 11.58 31.64
CA ILE A 128 -34.03 12.37 32.69
C ILE A 128 -33.22 12.30 33.99
N LEU A 129 -32.78 11.09 34.39
CA LEU A 129 -31.94 10.90 35.57
C LEU A 129 -30.61 11.67 35.46
N TYR A 130 -29.94 11.62 34.31
CA TYR A 130 -28.70 12.37 34.09
C TYR A 130 -28.90 13.88 34.27
N GLY A 131 -30.03 14.41 33.79
CA GLY A 131 -30.41 15.81 34.00
C GLY A 131 -30.60 16.16 35.48
N PHE A 132 -31.34 15.33 36.22
CA PHE A 132 -31.54 15.54 37.66
C PHE A 132 -30.23 15.49 38.45
N VAL A 133 -29.36 14.50 38.17
CA VAL A 133 -28.05 14.39 38.81
C VAL A 133 -27.19 15.61 38.50
N PHE A 134 -27.22 16.11 37.26
CA PHE A 134 -26.48 17.30 36.86
C PHE A 134 -26.93 18.55 37.64
N VAL A 135 -28.24 18.84 37.65
CA VAL A 135 -28.79 19.99 38.40
C VAL A 135 -28.50 19.87 39.90
N GLY A 136 -28.67 18.66 40.47
CA GLY A 136 -28.36 18.39 41.86
C GLY A 136 -26.89 18.65 42.19
N LEU A 137 -25.97 18.17 41.35
CA LEU A 137 -24.54 18.46 41.49
C LEU A 137 -24.23 19.95 41.41
N THR A 138 -24.82 20.69 40.47
CA THR A 138 -24.60 22.13 40.32
C THR A 138 -24.99 22.92 41.57
N ILE A 139 -26.07 22.53 42.25
CA ILE A 139 -26.54 23.21 43.48
C ILE A 139 -25.77 22.74 44.71
N LEU A 140 -25.52 21.42 44.84
CA LEU A 140 -24.95 20.84 46.05
C LEU A 140 -23.43 20.98 46.15
N LEU A 141 -22.68 20.89 45.05
CA LEU A 141 -21.22 21.04 45.06
C LEU A 141 -20.73 22.32 45.74
N PRO A 142 -21.21 23.53 45.38
CA PRO A 142 -20.71 24.76 46.00
C PRO A 142 -20.99 24.80 47.51
N VAL A 143 -22.20 24.41 47.93
CA VAL A 143 -22.59 24.37 49.35
C VAL A 143 -21.71 23.41 50.15
N ILE A 144 -21.43 22.23 49.60
CA ILE A 144 -20.56 21.23 50.24
C ILE A 144 -19.13 21.76 50.33
N VAL A 145 -18.61 22.36 49.25
CA VAL A 145 -17.25 22.93 49.22
C VAL A 145 -17.10 24.04 50.26
N GLU A 146 -18.07 24.95 50.36
CA GLU A 146 -18.08 26.01 51.38
C GLU A 146 -18.04 25.44 52.80
N LYS A 147 -18.89 24.44 53.10
CA LYS A 147 -18.91 23.80 54.42
C LYS A 147 -17.62 23.05 54.75
N ILE A 148 -16.99 22.42 53.76
CA ILE A 148 -15.69 21.76 53.95
C ILE A 148 -14.60 22.81 54.25
N ILE A 149 -14.59 23.94 53.54
CA ILE A 149 -13.64 25.02 53.78
C ILE A 149 -13.82 25.59 55.19
N GLU A 150 -15.06 25.85 55.63
CA GLU A 150 -15.36 26.29 56.99
C GLU A 150 -14.86 25.30 58.04
N LEU A 151 -15.07 23.99 57.82
CA LEU A 151 -14.62 22.94 58.74
C LEU A 151 -13.09 22.88 58.84
N VAL A 152 -12.39 22.95 57.70
CA VAL A 152 -10.92 22.98 57.66
C VAL A 152 -10.38 24.21 58.37
N ASN A 153 -11.00 25.38 58.16
CA ASN A 153 -10.61 26.62 58.83
C ASN A 153 -10.83 26.55 60.35
N PHE A 154 -11.93 25.95 60.81
CA PHE A 154 -12.19 25.71 62.23
C PHE A 154 -11.13 24.79 62.85
N LEU A 155 -10.77 23.69 62.17
CA LEU A 155 -9.73 22.77 62.63
C LEU A 155 -8.34 23.41 62.70
N ASN A 156 -8.03 24.34 61.80
CA ASN A 156 -6.76 25.08 61.83
C ASN A 156 -6.69 26.15 62.93
N GLN A 157 -7.82 26.54 63.51
CA GLN A 157 -7.91 27.51 64.61
C GLN A 157 -7.91 26.85 65.99
N LEU A 158 -8.00 25.51 66.04
CA LEU A 158 -7.91 24.70 67.26
C LEU A 158 -6.46 24.31 67.55
#